data_AF-F0G8P5-F1
#
_entry.id   AF-F0G8P5-F1
#
_cell.length_a   1.000
_cell.length_b   1.000
_cell.length_c   1.000
_cell.angle_alpha   90.00
_cell.angle_beta   90.00
_cell.angle_gamma   90.00
#
_symmetry.space_group_name_H-M   'P 1'
#
loop_
_entity.id
_entity.type
_entity.pdbx_description
1 polymer ?
#
loop_
_entity_poly.entity_id
_entity_poly.type
_entity_poly.pdbx_seq_one_letter_code
_entity_poly.pdbx_strand_id
1 'polypeptide(L)' 'SRHYRYFVPGDDSPVIARSRAAGLNVFGKTNTSEIGQMPYTEPELFGACRNPWNLDHTPGGSSGGAAAAVAAGV' A
#
# COMPACT_ATOMS: atom_id res chain seq x y z
N SER A 1 -2.70 2.49 -9.73
CA SER A 1 -3.09 2.48 -11.14
C SER A 1 -2.21 3.43 -11.92
N ARG A 2 -1.82 3.08 -13.15
CA ARG A 2 -1.10 4.01 -14.04
C ARG A 2 -1.85 5.33 -14.24
N HIS A 3 -3.19 5.29 -14.15
CA HIS A 3 -4.05 6.47 -14.20
C HIS A 3 -3.69 7.54 -13.14
N TYR A 4 -3.19 7.14 -11.96
CA TYR A 4 -2.86 8.06 -10.86
C TYR A 4 -1.34 8.19 -10.60
N ARG A 5 -0.48 7.77 -11.54
CA ARG A 5 0.99 7.70 -11.30
C ARG A 5 1.60 9.01 -10.79
N TYR A 6 1.09 10.14 -11.27
CA TYR A 6 1.58 11.48 -10.92
C TYR A 6 0.53 12.32 -10.18
N PHE A 7 -0.53 11.68 -9.70
CA PHE A 7 -1.57 12.37 -8.96
C PHE A 7 -1.10 12.73 -7.56
N VAL A 8 -1.12 14.02 -7.24
CA VAL A 8 -0.85 14.56 -5.90
C VAL A 8 -2.18 15.06 -5.33
N PRO A 9 -2.75 14.41 -4.30
CA PRO A 9 -3.95 14.91 -3.63
C PRO A 9 -3.70 16.27 -2.99
N GLY A 10 -4.68 17.17 -3.06
CA GLY A 10 -4.61 18.49 -2.40
C GLY A 10 -4.85 18.43 -0.89
N ASP A 11 -5.55 17.39 -0.42
CA ASP A 11 -5.98 17.26 0.96
C ASP A 11 -5.71 15.86 1.53
N ASP A 12 -5.50 15.80 2.85
CA ASP A 12 -5.44 14.54 3.58
C ASP A 12 -6.84 13.91 3.68
N SER A 13 -6.90 12.58 3.65
CA SER A 13 -8.14 11.90 4.02
C SER A 13 -8.43 12.09 5.51
N PRO A 14 -9.70 12.03 5.97
CA PRO A 14 -10.02 12.27 7.36
C PRO A 14 -9.34 11.31 8.35
N VAL A 15 -8.94 10.11 7.92
CA VAL A 15 -8.18 9.18 8.76
C VAL A 15 -6.72 9.63 8.89
N ILE A 16 -6.07 10.04 7.79
CA ILE A 16 -4.69 10.51 7.81
C ILE A 16 -4.57 11.81 8.60
N ALA A 17 -5.51 12.75 8.42
CA ALA A 17 -5.53 14.00 9.18
C ALA A 17 -5.58 13.75 10.70
N ARG A 18 -6.44 12.83 11.16
CA ARG A 18 -6.54 12.45 12.58
C ARG A 18 -5.30 11.72 13.07
N SER A 19 -4.76 10.78 12.28
CA SER A 19 -3.55 10.05 12.66
C SER A 19 -2.33 10.97 12.80
N ARG A 20 -2.15 11.93 11.89
CA ARG A 20 -1.07 12.93 11.99
C ARG A 20 -1.26 13.83 13.21
N ALA A 21 -2.49 14.28 13.48
CA ALA A 21 -2.80 15.05 14.69
C ALA A 21 -2.50 14.26 15.99
N ALA A 22 -2.59 12.93 15.95
CA ALA A 22 -2.20 12.03 17.04
C ALA A 22 -0.70 11.72 17.11
N GLY A 23 0.13 12.29 16.21
CA GLY A 23 1.59 12.11 16.21
C GLY A 23 2.12 11.03 15.27
N LEU A 24 1.29 10.44 14.40
CA LEU A 24 1.76 9.48 13.40
C LEU A 24 2.67 10.16 12.37
N ASN A 25 3.89 9.64 12.22
CA ASN A 25 4.80 10.05 11.15
C ASN A 25 4.58 9.18 9.89
N VAL A 26 4.02 9.77 8.84
CA VAL A 26 3.77 9.08 7.57
C VAL A 26 5.03 9.16 6.70
N PHE A 27 5.72 8.03 6.52
CA PHE A 27 6.97 7.96 5.76
C PHE A 27 6.82 7.36 4.35
N GLY A 28 5.65 6.83 4.00
CA GLY A 28 5.44 6.21 2.70
C GLY A 28 3.99 5.83 2.39
N LYS A 29 3.76 5.36 1.16
CA LYS A 29 2.51 4.75 0.69
C LYS A 29 2.78 3.32 0.28
N THR A 30 1.96 2.38 0.73
CA THR A 30 2.16 0.96 0.46
C THR A 30 1.53 0.53 -0.86
N ASN A 31 2.06 -0.54 -1.45
CA ASN A 31 1.52 -1.11 -2.68
C ASN A 31 0.14 -1.76 -2.41
N THR A 32 -0.78 -1.70 -3.37
CA THR A 32 -2.12 -2.29 -3.29
C THR A 32 -2.53 -2.85 -4.65
N SER A 33 -3.51 -3.75 -4.69
CA SER A 33 -4.07 -4.17 -5.98
C SER A 33 -4.62 -2.96 -6.74
N GLU A 34 -4.61 -3.01 -8.07
CA GLU A 34 -5.02 -1.85 -8.86
C GLU A 34 -6.47 -1.44 -8.50
N ILE A 35 -6.60 -0.22 -7.95
CA ILE A 35 -7.89 0.34 -7.49
C ILE A 35 -8.55 -0.54 -6.40
N GLY A 36 -7.76 -1.30 -5.65
CA GLY A 36 -8.23 -2.15 -4.57
C GLY A 36 -9.12 -3.33 -5.00
N GLN A 37 -9.11 -3.68 -6.30
CA GLN A 37 -10.10 -4.59 -6.90
C GLN A 37 -9.83 -6.08 -6.65
N MET A 38 -8.56 -6.48 -6.58
CA MET A 38 -8.18 -7.90 -6.55
C MET A 38 -7.71 -8.36 -5.17
N PRO A 39 -7.88 -9.67 -4.83
CA PRO A 39 -7.42 -10.27 -3.58
C PRO A 39 -5.92 -10.59 -3.57
N TYR A 40 -5.13 -10.01 -4.48
CA TYR A 40 -3.67 -10.11 -4.56
C TYR A 40 -3.08 -8.76 -5.00
N THR A 41 -1.88 -8.42 -4.51
CA THR A 41 -1.21 -7.14 -4.81
C THR A 41 -0.19 -7.28 -5.94
N GLU A 42 -0.67 -7.27 -7.18
CA GLU A 42 0.16 -7.34 -8.40
C GLU A 42 -0.20 -6.25 -9.44
N PRO A 43 -0.23 -4.96 -9.07
CA PRO A 43 -0.57 -3.89 -10.02
C PRO A 43 0.53 -3.70 -11.07
N GLU A 44 0.15 -3.38 -12.31
CA GLU A 44 1.10 -3.13 -13.41
C GLU A 44 2.06 -1.96 -13.12
N LEU A 45 1.62 -0.94 -12.38
CA LEU A 45 2.43 0.27 -12.12
C LEU A 45 3.68 -0.01 -11.27
N PHE A 46 3.58 -0.87 -10.26
CA PHE A 46 4.65 -1.11 -9.28
C PHE A 46 5.12 -2.57 -9.24
N GLY A 47 4.45 -3.47 -9.95
CA GLY A 47 4.71 -4.91 -9.90
C GLY A 47 4.18 -5.58 -8.64
N ALA A 48 4.42 -6.89 -8.56
CA ALA A 48 3.99 -7.76 -7.48
C ALA A 48 4.67 -7.40 -6.14
N CYS A 49 3.85 -7.19 -5.11
CA CYS A 49 4.33 -7.24 -3.72
C CYS A 49 4.53 -8.71 -3.32
N ARG A 50 5.59 -9.00 -2.56
CA ARG A 50 5.95 -10.37 -2.16
C ARG A 50 5.73 -10.59 -0.67
N ASN A 51 5.37 -11.83 -0.31
CA ASN A 51 5.19 -12.23 1.08
C ASN A 51 6.56 -12.30 1.79
N PRO A 52 6.78 -11.56 2.90
CA PRO A 52 8.08 -11.57 3.58
C PRO A 52 8.45 -12.91 4.22
N TRP A 53 7.49 -13.82 4.43
CA TRP A 53 7.76 -15.18 4.91
C TRP A 53 8.21 -16.13 3.80
N ASN A 54 7.85 -15.85 2.54
CA ASN A 54 8.33 -16.57 1.37
C ASN A 54 8.12 -15.72 0.10
N LEU A 55 9.21 -15.27 -0.53
CA LEU A 55 9.17 -14.34 -1.67
C LEU A 55 8.55 -14.92 -2.94
N ASP A 56 8.41 -16.25 -3.04
CA ASP A 56 7.71 -16.91 -4.15
C ASP A 56 6.18 -16.83 -4.01
N HIS A 57 5.66 -16.40 -2.86
CA HIS A 57 4.23 -16.32 -2.58
C HIS A 57 3.69 -14.89 -2.56
N THR A 58 2.39 -14.78 -2.84
CA THR A 58 1.63 -13.54 -2.67
C THR A 58 1.43 -13.20 -1.19
N PRO A 59 1.48 -11.91 -0.79
CA PRO A 59 1.06 -11.45 0.53
C PRO A 59 -0.48 -11.33 0.64
N GLY A 60 -1.23 -11.71 -0.40
CA GLY A 60 -2.66 -11.46 -0.51
C GLY A 60 -2.97 -10.05 -1.02
N GLY A 61 -4.20 -9.60 -0.82
CA GLY A 61 -4.66 -8.30 -1.31
C GLY A 61 -6.10 -7.97 -0.86
N SER A 62 -6.58 -6.76 -1.14
CA SER A 62 -5.90 -5.72 -1.93
C SER A 62 -4.73 -5.04 -1.22
N SER A 63 -4.76 -4.96 0.11
CA SER A 63 -3.78 -4.28 0.97
C SER A 63 -2.49 -5.07 1.23
N GLY A 64 -2.01 -5.86 0.28
CA GLY A 64 -0.87 -6.76 0.46
C GLY A 64 0.44 -6.03 0.78
N GLY A 65 0.67 -4.84 0.22
CA GLY A 65 1.85 -4.02 0.58
C GLY A 65 1.82 -3.53 2.03
N ALA A 66 0.64 -3.24 2.58
CA ALA A 66 0.51 -2.88 3.99
C ALA A 66 0.79 -4.08 4.90
N ALA A 67 0.21 -5.24 4.59
CA ALA A 67 0.46 -6.47 5.34
C ALA A 67 1.94 -6.89 5.29
N ALA A 68 2.55 -6.86 4.10
CA ALA A 68 3.96 -7.20 3.91
C ALA A 68 4.90 -6.25 4.66
N ALA A 69 4.67 -4.93 4.62
CA ALA A 69 5.51 -3.96 5.32
C ALA A 69 5.52 -4.21 6.83
N VAL A 70 4.33 -4.42 7.43
CA VAL A 70 4.22 -4.73 8.87
C VAL A 70 4.89 -6.07 9.21
N ALA A 71 4.61 -7.12 8.43
CA ALA A 71 5.19 -8.45 8.69
C ALA A 71 6.72 -8.49 8.50
N ALA A 72 7.27 -7.62 7.66
CA ALA A 72 8.71 -7.48 7.45
C ALA A 72 9.41 -6.57 8.48
N GLY A 73 8.65 -5.84 9.31
CA GLY A 73 9.20 -4.90 10.30
C GLY A 73 9.76 -3.61 9.70
N VAL A 74 9.15 -3.11 8.62
CA VAL A 74 9.47 -1.82 7.99
C VAL A 74 8.92 -0.65 8.80
#